data_AF-A0A6N9UTR4-F1
#
_entry.id   AF-A0A6N9UTR4-F1
#
_cell.length_a   1.000
_cell.length_b   1.000
_cell.length_c   1.000
_cell.angle_alpha   90.00
_cell.angle_beta   90.00
_cell.angle_gamma   90.00
#
_symmetry.space_group_name_H-M   'P 1'
#
loop_
_entity.id
_entity.type
_entity.pdbx_description
1 polymer ?
#
loop_
_entity_poly.entity_id
_entity_poly.type
_entity_poly.pdbx_seq_one_letter_code
_entity_poly.pdbx_strand_id
1 'polypeptide(L)' 'LAHRVGLRPARDAVRLERGTLPDGRRLVHNYGHGGAGVTVAWGCAQEAARLAS' A
#
# COMPACT_ATOMS: atom_id res chain seq x y z
N LEU A 1 3.69 27.89 -19.60
CA LEU A 1 4.39 26.73 -18.99
C LEU A 1 3.44 26.11 -17.97
N ALA A 2 3.26 24.79 -17.96
CA ALA A 2 2.38 24.12 -16.99
C ALA A 2 3.22 23.44 -15.90
N HIS A 3 2.86 23.67 -14.63
CA HIS A 3 3.52 23.07 -13.47
C HIS A 3 2.74 21.83 -12.99
N ARG A 4 3.45 20.80 -12.54
CA ARG A 4 2.88 19.60 -11.92
C ARG A 4 3.52 19.36 -10.56
N VAL A 5 2.68 19.08 -9.57
CA VAL A 5 3.09 18.78 -8.20
C VAL A 5 2.27 17.60 -7.68
N GLY A 6 2.79 16.92 -6.66
CA GLY A 6 2.10 15.81 -5.99
C GLY A 6 2.69 15.52 -4.61
N LEU A 7 1.85 15.04 -3.70
CA LEU A 7 2.26 14.61 -2.36
C LEU A 7 2.53 13.10 -2.37
N ARG A 8 3.69 12.69 -1.85
CA ARG A 8 4.06 11.27 -1.75
C ARG A 8 3.42 10.67 -0.50
N PRO A 9 2.71 9.53 -0.59
CA PRO A 9 2.10 8.87 0.57
C PRO A 9 3.16 8.07 1.35
N ALA A 10 4.05 8.76 2.07
CA ALA A 10 5.17 8.15 2.77
C ALA A 10 4.81 7.66 4.19
N ARG A 11 5.49 6.61 4.63
CA ARG A 11 5.59 6.13 6.01
C ARG A 11 7.02 5.65 6.25
N ASP A 12 7.41 5.50 7.52
CA ASP A 12 8.70 4.90 7.90
C ASP A 12 8.88 3.50 7.31
N ALA A 13 7.78 2.76 7.18
CA ALA A 13 7.72 1.49 6.46
C ALA A 13 6.38 1.33 5.73
N VAL A 14 6.42 0.66 4.57
CA VAL A 14 5.22 0.20 3.86
C VAL A 14 4.41 -0.67 4.81
N ARG A 15 3.12 -0.36 4.97
CA ARG A 15 2.20 -1.20 5.72
C ARG A 15 1.56 -2.19 4.77
N LEU A 16 2.02 -3.44 4.87
CA LEU A 16 1.54 -4.57 4.08
C LEU A 16 1.24 -5.74 5.03
N GLU A 17 0.01 -5.77 5.52
CA GLU A 17 -0.41 -6.71 6.58
C GLU A 17 -1.92 -6.98 6.51
N ARG A 18 -2.36 -8.07 7.13
CA ARG A 18 -3.77 -8.42 7.28
C ARG A 18 -4.27 -8.13 8.70
N GLY A 19 -5.50 -7.65 8.79
CA GLY A 19 -6.26 -7.51 10.02
C GLY A 19 -7.73 -7.89 9.81
N THR A 20 -8.50 -7.76 10.88
CA THR A 20 -9.95 -8.02 10.89
C THR A 20 -10.66 -6.76 11.35
N LEU A 21 -11.69 -6.35 10.61
CA LEU A 21 -12.55 -5.23 10.99
C LEU A 21 -13.49 -5.63 12.14
N PRO A 22 -14.07 -4.66 12.87
CA PRO A 22 -15.04 -4.95 13.93
C PRO A 22 -16.24 -5.80 13.48
N ASP A 23 -16.61 -5.73 12.20
CA ASP A 23 -17.69 -6.50 11.59
C ASP A 23 -17.24 -7.88 11.03
N GLY A 24 -16.02 -8.32 11.34
CA GLY A 24 -15.48 -9.61 10.93
C GLY A 24 -14.93 -9.65 9.50
N ARG A 25 -15.03 -8.57 8.72
CA ARG A 25 -14.44 -8.55 7.37
C ARG A 25 -12.92 -8.52 7.42
N ARG A 26 -12.29 -9.17 6.44
CA ARG A 26 -10.84 -9.14 6.22
C ARG A 26 -10.42 -7.77 5.69
N LEU A 27 -9.37 -7.20 6.28
CA LEU A 27 -8.74 -5.96 5.84
C LEU A 27 -7.28 -6.24 5.49
N VAL A 28 -6.88 -5.92 4.26
CA VAL A 28 -5.48 -5.96 3.83
C VAL A 28 -5.01 -4.53 3.64
N HIS A 29 -4.00 -4.13 4.41
CA HIS A 29 -3.33 -2.86 4.24
C HIS A 29 -2.27 -2.99 3.14
N ASN A 30 -2.19 -2.01 2.25
CA ASN A 30 -1.15 -1.91 1.22
C ASN A 30 -0.89 -0.42 0.90
N TYR A 31 -0.19 0.29 1.79
CA TYR A 31 0.05 1.74 1.67
C TYR A 31 1.36 2.19 2.32
N GLY A 32 1.75 3.45 2.09
CA GLY A 32 2.96 4.03 2.69
C GLY A 32 4.21 3.96 1.80
N HIS A 33 4.06 3.73 0.49
CA HIS A 33 5.18 3.51 -0.43
C HIS A 33 6.02 4.75 -0.76
N GLY A 34 5.61 5.94 -0.34
CA GLY A 34 6.34 7.18 -0.59
C GLY A 34 6.64 7.38 -2.08
N GLY A 35 7.89 7.75 -2.39
CA GLY A 35 8.34 7.97 -3.77
C GLY A 35 8.68 6.71 -4.57
N ALA A 36 8.74 5.55 -3.92
CA ALA A 36 9.15 4.29 -4.53
C ALA A 36 7.97 3.40 -4.94
N GLY A 37 6.73 3.87 -4.82
CA GLY A 37 5.52 3.06 -5.03
C GLY A 37 5.46 2.38 -6.40
N VAL A 38 5.95 3.02 -7.46
CA VAL A 38 6.00 2.39 -8.80
C VAL A 38 7.04 1.28 -8.84
N THR A 39 8.22 1.48 -8.24
CA THR A 39 9.31 0.49 -8.21
C THR A 39 8.90 -0.81 -7.51
N VAL A 40 8.12 -0.73 -6.42
CA VAL A 40 7.76 -1.89 -5.60
C VAL A 40 6.37 -2.46 -5.91
N ALA A 41 5.63 -1.87 -6.86
CA ALA A 41 4.20 -2.13 -7.06
C ALA A 41 3.85 -3.61 -7.22
N TRP A 42 4.59 -4.35 -8.06
CA TRP A 42 4.30 -5.76 -8.34
C TRP A 42 4.54 -6.67 -7.14
N GLY A 43 5.65 -6.48 -6.42
CA GLY A 43 5.95 -7.25 -5.21
C GLY A 43 4.91 -7.00 -4.12
N CYS A 44 4.54 -5.73 -3.89
CA CYS A 44 3.49 -5.38 -2.95
C CYS A 44 2.12 -5.95 -3.36
N ALA A 45 1.80 -5.96 -4.66
CA ALA A 45 0.54 -6.54 -5.15
C ALA A 45 0.48 -8.06 -4.96
N GLN A 46 1.57 -8.78 -5.25
CA GLN A 46 1.64 -10.24 -5.04
C GLN A 46 1.47 -10.60 -3.57
N GLU A 47 2.17 -9.88 -2.68
CA GLU A 47 2.07 -10.12 -1.25
C GLU A 47 0.69 -9.72 -0.69
N ALA A 48 0.08 -8.63 -1.17
CA ALA A 48 -1.29 -8.27 -0.83
C ALA A 48 -2.28 -9.36 -1.26
N ALA A 49 -2.13 -9.94 -2.46
CA ALA A 49 -2.96 -11.04 -2.94
C ALA A 49 -2.80 -12.31 -2.07
N ARG A 50 -1.58 -12.61 -1.62
CA ARG A 50 -1.30 -13.70 -0.68
C ARG A 50 -1.97 -13.48 0.68
N LEU A 51 -1.97 -12.25 1.19
CA LEU A 51 -2.65 -11.87 2.43
C LEU A 51 -4.17 -11.87 2.30
N ALA A 52 -4.70 -11.66 1.09
CA ALA A 52 -6.12 -11.64 0.78
C ALA A 52 -6.72 -13.03 0.54
N SER A 53 -5.90 -14.06 0.35
CA SER A 53 -6.30 -15.47 0.20
C SER A 53 -6.48 -16.13 1.57
#